data_AF-A0A537WML6-F1
#
_entry.id   AF-A0A537WML6-F1
#
_cell.length_a   1.000
_cell.length_b   1.000
_cell.length_c   1.000
_cell.angle_alpha   90.00
_cell.angle_beta   90.00
_cell.angle_gamma   90.00
#
_symmetry.space_group_name_H-M   'P 1'
#
loop_
_entity.id
_entity.type
_entity.pdbx_description
1 polymer ?
#
loop_
_entity_poly.entity_id
_entity_poly.type
_entity_poly.pdbx_seq_one_letter_code
_entity_poly.pdbx_strand_id
1 'polypeptide(L)' 'MTTISEVERPGLAVRAFYKIGEAMFGKVPTPERIMAHRVPLMLGLGALYGSLEWLGRIDAPLRALLNVHVAALYGSAY' A
#
# COMPACT_ATOMS: atom_id res chain seq x y z
N MET A 1 -4.59 17.04 8.84
CA MET A 1 -3.85 16.21 7.86
C MET A 1 -2.39 16.21 8.26
N THR A 2 -1.83 15.05 8.60
CA THR A 2 -0.42 14.95 8.99
C THR A 2 0.44 15.08 7.74
N THR A 3 1.31 16.09 7.68
CA THR A 3 2.29 16.24 6.60
C THR A 3 3.35 15.16 6.77
N ILE A 4 3.30 14.13 5.93
CA ILE A 4 4.33 13.08 5.94
C ILE A 4 5.50 13.59 5.11
N SER A 5 6.61 13.87 5.80
CA SER A 5 7.87 14.22 5.16
C SER A 5 8.22 13.14 4.15
N GLU A 6 8.52 13.54 2.92
CA GLU A 6 9.00 12.59 1.92
C GLU A 6 10.42 12.14 2.26
N VAL A 7 10.78 10.95 1.79
CA VAL A 7 12.17 10.48 1.83
C VAL A 7 12.93 11.29 0.79
N GLU A 8 13.88 12.11 1.23
CA GLU A 8 14.59 13.07 0.40
C GLU A 8 15.45 12.42 -0.70
N ARG A 9 15.98 11.21 -0.44
CA ARG A 9 16.75 10.42 -1.41
C ARG A 9 16.31 8.96 -1.39
N PRO A 10 15.21 8.60 -2.07
CA PRO A 10 14.69 7.25 -2.04
C PRO A 10 15.65 6.31 -2.77
N GLY A 11 16.02 5.20 -2.12
CA GLY A 11 16.76 4.10 -2.74
C GLY A 11 15.94 3.37 -3.80
N LEU A 12 16.59 2.46 -4.55
CA LEU A 12 15.97 1.77 -5.69
C LEU A 12 14.67 1.04 -5.33
N ALA A 13 14.63 0.37 -4.18
CA ALA A 13 13.43 -0.32 -3.72
C ALA A 13 12.24 0.65 -3.55
N VAL A 14 12.43 1.74 -2.80
CA VAL A 14 11.38 2.76 -2.56
C VAL A 14 10.89 3.36 -3.88
N ARG A 15 11.79 3.64 -4.82
CA ARG A 15 11.41 4.14 -6.15
C ARG A 15 10.56 3.14 -6.94
N ALA A 16 10.87 1.85 -6.85
CA ALA A 16 10.10 0.81 -7.51
C ALA A 16 8.67 0.73 -6.93
N PHE A 17 8.53 0.75 -5.59
CA PHE A 17 7.22 0.79 -4.95
C PHE A 17 6.43 2.02 -5.33
N TYR A 18 7.03 3.22 -5.29
CA TYR A 18 6.37 4.46 -5.70
C TYR A 18 5.84 4.40 -7.13
N LYS A 19 6.61 3.83 -8.06
CA LYS A 19 6.15 3.65 -9.45
C LYS A 19 4.97 2.69 -9.55
N ILE A 20 4.96 1.62 -8.76
CA ILE A 20 3.85 0.66 -8.71
C ILE A 20 2.60 1.37 -8.18
N GLY A 21 2.70 2.06 -7.04
CA GLY A 21 1.60 2.82 -6.45
C GLY A 21 1.06 3.90 -7.39
N GLU A 22 1.94 4.67 -8.04
CA GLU A 22 1.56 5.68 -9.02
C GLU A 22 0.83 5.08 -10.23
N ALA A 23 1.31 3.94 -10.76
CA ALA A 23 0.66 3.25 -11.88
C ALA A 23 -0.72 2.71 -11.51
N MET A 24 -0.93 2.27 -10.26
CA MET A 24 -2.20 1.69 -9.81
C MET A 24 -3.22 2.74 -9.39
N PHE A 25 -2.77 3.83 -8.75
CA PHE A 25 -3.65 4.79 -8.07
C PHE A 25 -3.55 6.22 -8.62
N GLY A 26 -2.74 6.46 -9.66
CA GLY A 26 -2.48 7.79 -10.24
C GLY A 26 -1.64 8.73 -9.38
N LYS A 27 -1.24 8.27 -8.18
CA LYS A 27 -0.36 8.96 -7.23
C LYS A 27 0.23 7.92 -6.27
N VAL A 28 1.36 8.24 -5.66
CA VAL A 28 1.92 7.41 -4.57
C VAL A 28 0.98 7.44 -3.35
N PRO A 29 0.41 6.31 -2.92
CA PRO A 29 -0.45 6.24 -1.75
C PRO A 29 0.28 6.70 -0.48
N THR A 30 -0.43 7.37 0.44
CA THR A 30 0.17 7.80 1.72
C THR A 30 0.76 6.64 2.53
N PRO A 31 0.18 5.42 2.58
CA PRO A 31 0.81 4.30 3.28
C PRO A 31 2.21 4.01 2.74
N GLU A 32 2.41 4.00 1.42
CA GLU A 32 3.73 3.81 0.82
C GLU A 32 4.70 4.93 1.22
N ARG A 33 4.24 6.18 1.24
CA ARG A 33 5.05 7.33 1.69
C ARG A 33 5.48 7.22 3.16
N ILE A 34 4.60 6.71 4.03
CA ILE A 34 4.91 6.45 5.44
C ILE A 34 5.94 5.32 5.54
N MET A 35 5.71 4.22 4.82
CA MET A 35 6.55 3.03 4.87
C MET A 35 7.92 3.23 4.22
N ALA A 36 8.08 4.20 3.32
CA ALA A 36 9.34 4.53 2.67
C ALA A 36 10.47 4.84 3.66
N HIS A 37 10.14 5.35 4.85
CA HIS A 37 11.09 5.58 5.95
C HIS A 37 11.58 4.29 6.62
N ARG A 38 10.92 3.16 6.35
CA ARG A 38 11.19 1.83 6.93
C ARG A 38 11.11 0.75 5.86
N VAL A 39 12.11 0.70 4.98
CA VAL A 39 12.17 -0.22 3.82
C VAL A 39 11.85 -1.69 4.17
N PRO A 40 12.35 -2.29 5.27
CA PRO A 40 11.98 -3.67 5.61
C PRO A 40 10.48 -3.87 5.84
N LEU A 41 9.81 -2.88 6.43
CA LEU A 41 8.36 -2.91 6.66
C LEU A 41 7.60 -2.74 5.34
N MET A 42 8.06 -1.85 4.45
CA MET A 42 7.49 -1.69 3.11
C MET A 42 7.58 -2.99 2.30
N LEU A 43 8.74 -3.66 2.34
CA LEU A 43 8.93 -4.95 1.67
C LEU A 43 8.07 -6.05 2.28
N GLY A 44 8.04 -6.17 3.60
CA GLY A 44 7.26 -7.19 4.30
C GLY A 44 5.76 -7.05 4.06
N LEU A 45 5.22 -5.83 4.18
CA LEU A 45 3.79 -5.58 3.93
C LEU A 45 3.45 -5.66 2.45
N GLY A 46 4.32 -5.19 1.55
CA GLY A 46 4.14 -5.33 0.11
C GLY A 46 4.10 -6.80 -0.32
N ALA A 47 5.00 -7.63 0.20
CA ALA A 47 5.02 -9.07 -0.08
C ALA A 47 3.80 -9.78 0.49
N LEU A 48 3.37 -9.42 1.71
CA LEU A 48 2.16 -9.95 2.32
C LEU A 48 0.92 -9.62 1.48
N TYR A 49 0.75 -8.34 1.12
CA TYR A 49 -0.39 -7.90 0.31
C TYR A 49 -0.37 -8.55 -1.08
N GLY A 50 0.78 -8.57 -1.76
CA GLY A 50 0.93 -9.24 -3.04
C GLY A 50 0.60 -10.74 -2.98
N SER A 51 0.98 -11.41 -1.89
CA SER A 51 0.64 -12.82 -1.68
C SER A 51 -0.87 -13.03 -1.49
N LEU A 52 -1.54 -12.15 -0.74
CA LEU A 52 -3.00 -12.19 -0.60
C LEU A 52 -3.72 -11.93 -1.93
N GLU A 53 -3.15 -11.05 -2.75
CA GLU A 53 -3.71 -10.70 -4.06
C GLU A 53 -3.57 -11.85 -5.07
N TRP A 54 -2.42 -12.52 -5.10
CA TRP A 54 -2.06 -13.47 -6.17
C TRP A 54 -2.25 -14.94 -5.80
N LEU A 55 -2.13 -15.29 -4.52
CA LEU A 55 -2.27 -16.67 -4.02
C LEU A 55 -3.61 -16.90 -3.30
N GLY A 56 -4.41 -15.83 -3.13
CA GLY A 56 -5.73 -15.91 -2.52
C GLY A 56 -6.73 -16.68 -3.39
N ARG A 57 -7.66 -17.39 -2.73
CA ARG A 57 -8.78 -18.08 -3.40
C ARG A 57 -9.99 -17.17 -3.66
N ILE A 58 -9.96 -15.96 -3.12
CA ILE A 58 -11.02 -14.97 -3.23
C ILE A 58 -10.76 -14.15 -4.49
N ASP A 59 -11.79 -14.00 -5.31
CA ASP A 59 -11.71 -13.19 -6.52
C ASP A 59 -11.55 -11.70 -6.19
N ALA A 60 -10.93 -10.95 -7.11
CA ALA A 60 -10.55 -9.56 -6.86
C ALA A 60 -11.74 -8.66 -6.46
N PRO A 61 -12.94 -8.75 -7.09
CA PRO A 61 -14.09 -7.95 -6.68
C PRO A 61 -14.54 -8.25 -5.25
N LEU A 62 -14.65 -9.53 -4.86
CA LEU A 62 -15.07 -9.89 -3.51
C LEU A 62 -14.03 -9.47 -2.47
N ARG A 63 -12.73 -9.63 -2.76
CA ARG A 63 -11.66 -9.15 -1.88
C ARG A 63 -11.74 -7.63 -1.67
N ALA A 64 -12.00 -6.86 -2.73
CA ALA A 64 -12.19 -5.42 -2.63
C ALA A 64 -13.39 -5.07 -1.73
N LEU A 65 -14.53 -5.76 -1.90
CA LEU A 65 -15.71 -5.56 -1.05
C LEU A 65 -15.44 -5.91 0.41
N LEU A 66 -14.70 -6.99 0.68
CA LEU A 66 -14.28 -7.35 2.04
C LEU A 66 -13.41 -6.25 2.66
N ASN A 67 -12.43 -5.71 1.92
CA ASN A 67 -11.59 -4.62 2.39
C ASN A 67 -12.41 -3.37 2.72
N VAL A 68 -13.36 -2.99 1.86
CA VAL A 68 -14.26 -1.84 2.10
C VAL A 68 -15.15 -2.09 3.32
N HIS A 69 -15.70 -3.30 3.47
CA HIS A 69 -16.53 -3.65 4.62
C HIS A 69 -15.74 -3.56 5.93
N VAL A 70 -14.53 -4.12 5.97
CA VAL A 70 -13.64 -4.02 7.13
C VAL A 70 -13.29 -2.56 7.42
N ALA A 71 -12.94 -1.77 6.41
CA ALA A 71 -12.66 -0.34 6.58
C ALA A 71 -13.85 0.40 7.20
N ALA A 72 -15.08 0.11 6.75
CA ALA A 72 -16.30 0.68 7.30
C ALA A 72 -16.54 0.27 8.77
N LEU A 73 -16.32 -1.01 9.11
CA LEU A 73 -16.46 -1.51 10.49
C LEU A 73 -15.53 -0.79 11.47
N TYR A 74 -14.32 -0.44 11.03
CA TYR A 74 -13.33 0.25 11.85
C TYR A 74 -13.31 1.77 11.67
N GLY A 75 -14.21 2.35 10.86
CA GLY A 75 -14.24 3.79 10.60
C GLY A 75 -12.99 4.32 9.88
N SER A 76 -12.31 3.49 9.10
CA SER A 76 -11.11 3.86 8.33
C SER A 76 -11.50 4.53 7.02
N ALA A 77 -11.46 5.86 6.98
CA ALA A 77 -11.81 6.68 5.81
C ALA A 77 -10.64 6.95 4.85
N TYR A 78 -9.46 6.38 5.12
CA TYR A 78 -8.22 6.66 4.41
C TYR A 78 -8.18 6.01 3.01
#